data_AF-A0A0Z8X7U8-F1
#
_entry.id   AF-A0A0Z8X7U8-F1
#
_cell.length_a   1.000
_cell.length_b   1.000
_cell.length_c   1.000
_cell.angle_alpha   90.00
_cell.angle_beta   90.00
_cell.angle_gamma   90.00
#
_symmetry.space_group_name_H-M   'P 1'
#
loop_
_entity.id
_entity.type
_entity.pdbx_description
1 polymer ?
#
loop_
_entity_poly.entity_id
_entity_poly.type
_entity_poly.pdbx_seq_one_letter_code
_entity_poly.pdbx_strand_id
1 'polypeptide(L)'
;MKQYFKQFEERLQVAEEKLDILSDWHIAKGHKGATEIAEECRTAVTSLWMEFYRLSEAYKEAEAGHEEFYQANVDYLLGELRKHDNILLENALSIGKDRPNYLLFDYLDKEQRIFENPNNLATAPTGNIWHYIRSLIIKDQKERGIL
;
A
#
# COMPACT_ATOMS: atom_id res chain seq x y z
N MET A 1 7.94 -5.23 3.37
CA MET A 1 7.25 -6.01 4.42
C MET A 1 7.46 -7.52 4.31
N LYS A 2 7.03 -8.21 3.23
CA LYS A 2 7.12 -9.68 3.11
C LYS A 2 8.51 -10.29 3.41
N GLN A 3 9.56 -9.68 2.86
CA GLN A 3 10.94 -10.15 3.09
C GLN A 3 11.39 -9.96 4.55
N TYR A 4 10.97 -8.87 5.20
CA TYR A 4 11.29 -8.59 6.60
C TYR A 4 10.61 -9.61 7.52
N PHE A 5 9.33 -9.92 7.28
CA PHE A 5 8.60 -10.96 8.03
C PHE A 5 9.26 -12.32 7.89
N LYS A 6 9.67 -12.71 6.68
CA LYS A 6 10.36 -13.98 6.44
C LYS A 6 11.68 -14.07 7.21
N GLN A 7 12.50 -13.02 7.16
CA GLN A 7 13.76 -12.97 7.91
C GLN A 7 13.54 -12.98 9.42
N PHE A 8 12.46 -12.37 9.89
CA PHE A 8 12.11 -12.38 11.31
C PHE A 8 11.63 -13.76 11.76
N GLU A 9 10.79 -14.43 10.98
CA GLU A 9 10.31 -15.80 11.23
C GLU A 9 11.48 -16.80 11.30
N GLU A 10 12.42 -16.73 10.35
CA GLU A 10 13.64 -17.56 10.36
C GLU A 10 14.47 -17.33 11.64
N ARG A 11 14.60 -16.08 12.10
CA ARG A 11 15.33 -15.75 13.34
C ARG A 11 14.60 -16.22 14.59
N LEU A 12 13.27 -16.17 14.58
CA LEU A 12 12.42 -16.61 15.67
C LEU A 12 12.55 -18.13 15.86
N GLN A 13 12.45 -18.90 14.78
CA GLN A 13 12.60 -20.34 14.81
C GLN A 13 13.97 -20.75 15.37
N VAL A 14 15.04 -20.07 14.95
CA VAL A 14 16.39 -20.31 15.49
C VAL A 14 16.48 -19.98 16.99
N ALA A 15 15.74 -18.99 17.48
CA ALA A 15 15.70 -18.65 18.90
C ALA A 15 14.95 -19.71 19.72
N GLU A 16 13.82 -20.20 19.21
CA GLU A 16 13.04 -21.30 19.82
C GLU A 16 13.87 -22.60 19.88
N GLU A 17 14.53 -22.98 18.78
CA GLU A 17 15.41 -24.16 18.72
C GLU A 17 16.56 -24.08 19.75
N LYS A 18 17.12 -22.88 19.98
CA LYS A 18 18.16 -22.67 21.00
C LYS A 18 17.61 -22.77 22.42
N LEU A 19 16.40 -22.29 22.66
CA LEU A 19 15.73 -22.41 23.97
C LEU A 19 15.43 -23.87 24.28
N ASP A 20 15.01 -24.67 23.30
CA ASP A 20 14.79 -26.11 23.47
C ASP A 20 16.09 -26.84 23.86
N ILE A 21 17.20 -26.58 23.15
CA ILE A 21 18.50 -27.17 23.48
C ILE A 21 18.96 -26.78 24.90
N LEU A 22 18.76 -25.52 25.31
CA LEU A 22 19.08 -25.06 26.65
C LEU A 22 18.22 -25.73 27.72
N SER A 23 16.93 -25.88 27.45
CA SER A 23 15.98 -26.55 28.32
C SER A 23 16.38 -28.01 28.55
N ASP A 24 16.65 -28.76 27.48
CA ASP A 24 17.12 -30.14 27.52
C ASP A 24 18.44 -30.30 28.28
N TRP A 25 19.37 -29.38 28.07
CA TRP A 25 20.65 -29.37 28.79
C TRP A 25 20.43 -29.16 30.30
N HIS A 26 19.54 -28.25 30.68
CA HIS A 26 19.22 -28.00 32.08
C HIS A 26 18.46 -29.17 32.74
N ILE A 27 17.59 -29.85 32.00
CA ILE A 27 16.93 -31.09 32.45
C ILE A 27 17.99 -32.16 32.74
N ALA A 28 18.92 -32.39 31.81
CA ALA A 28 19.99 -33.37 31.97
C ALA A 28 20.93 -33.06 33.17
N LYS A 29 21.03 -31.79 33.57
CA LYS A 29 21.79 -31.35 34.75
C LYS A 29 20.97 -31.32 36.05
N GLY A 30 19.67 -31.61 36.00
CA GLY A 30 18.76 -31.56 37.16
C GLY A 30 18.43 -30.14 37.62
N HIS A 31 18.67 -29.12 36.79
CA HIS A 31 18.43 -27.71 37.12
C HIS A 31 16.97 -27.32 36.80
N LYS A 32 16.02 -27.76 37.64
CA LYS A 32 14.58 -27.55 37.42
C LYS A 32 14.19 -26.09 37.17
N GLY A 33 14.74 -25.14 37.93
CA GLY A 33 14.41 -23.71 37.75
C GLY A 33 14.91 -23.10 36.44
N ALA A 34 16.00 -23.63 35.86
CA ALA A 34 16.51 -23.14 34.59
C ALA A 34 15.70 -23.68 33.39
N THR A 35 15.16 -24.89 33.51
CA THR A 35 14.20 -25.46 32.56
C THR A 35 12.88 -24.67 32.55
N GLU A 36 12.36 -24.30 33.72
CA GLU A 36 11.13 -23.48 33.82
C GLU A 36 11.31 -22.11 33.15
N ILE A 37 12.44 -21.43 33.37
CA ILE A 37 12.75 -20.14 32.72
C ILE A 37 12.83 -20.28 31.19
N ALA A 38 13.44 -21.35 30.68
CA ALA A 38 13.55 -21.60 29.25
C ALA A 38 12.17 -21.80 28.60
N GLU A 39 11.29 -22.55 29.27
CA GLU A 39 9.93 -22.80 28.81
C GLU A 39 9.03 -21.55 28.88
N GLU A 40 9.19 -20.72 29.92
CA GLU A 40 8.52 -19.42 30.02
C GLU A 40 8.96 -18.49 28.89
N CYS A 41 10.25 -18.44 28.59
CA CYS A 41 10.80 -17.67 27.47
C CYS A 41 10.24 -18.16 26.13
N ARG A 42 10.20 -19.47 25.90
CA ARG A 42 9.61 -20.08 24.70
C ARG A 42 8.14 -19.65 24.55
N THR A 43 7.35 -19.83 25.60
CA THR A 43 5.93 -19.45 25.62
C THR A 43 5.72 -17.95 25.33
N ALA A 44 6.52 -17.09 25.94
CA ALA A 44 6.44 -15.65 25.73
C ALA A 44 6.79 -15.25 24.28
N VAL A 45 7.84 -15.84 23.72
CA VAL A 45 8.28 -15.62 22.33
C VAL A 45 7.20 -16.05 21.34
N THR A 46 6.64 -17.25 21.49
CA THR A 46 5.56 -17.74 20.63
C THR A 46 4.30 -16.86 20.75
N SER A 47 3.94 -16.41 21.96
CA SER A 47 2.79 -15.51 22.16
C SER A 47 2.96 -14.16 21.47
N LEU A 48 4.13 -13.53 21.65
CA LEU A 48 4.47 -12.26 21.00
C LEU A 48 4.42 -12.38 19.47
N TRP A 49 4.85 -13.52 18.92
CA TRP A 49 4.77 -13.76 17.49
C TRP A 49 3.33 -13.84 16.99
N MET A 50 2.45 -14.55 17.68
CA MET A 50 1.03 -14.63 17.32
C MET A 50 0.37 -13.25 17.35
N GLU A 51 0.68 -12.41 18.34
CA GLU A 51 0.19 -11.03 18.43
C GLU A 51 0.71 -10.16 17.28
N PHE A 52 2.01 -10.26 16.99
CA PHE A 52 2.62 -9.53 15.88
C PHE A 52 2.05 -9.96 14.52
N TYR A 53 1.80 -11.26 14.32
CA TYR A 53 1.15 -11.76 13.12
C TYR A 53 -0.25 -11.18 12.94
N ARG A 54 -1.08 -11.20 14.00
CA ARG A 54 -2.42 -10.58 13.98
C ARG A 54 -2.36 -9.09 13.67
N LEU A 55 -1.41 -8.37 14.27
CA LEU A 55 -1.18 -6.96 13.96
C LEU A 55 -0.81 -6.77 12.48
N SER A 56 0.04 -7.63 11.93
CA SER A 56 0.44 -7.57 10.52
C SER A 56 -0.72 -7.80 9.56
N GLU A 57 -1.64 -8.73 9.89
CA GLU A 57 -2.84 -8.97 9.09
C GLU A 57 -3.80 -7.78 9.17
N ALA A 58 -4.02 -7.22 10.37
CA ALA A 58 -4.83 -6.02 10.54
C ALA A 58 -4.27 -4.82 9.76
N TYR A 59 -2.94 -4.66 9.70
CA TYR A 59 -2.30 -3.64 8.88
C TYR A 59 -2.53 -3.87 7.38
N LYS A 60 -2.44 -5.11 6.90
CA LYS A 60 -2.71 -5.42 5.48
C LYS A 60 -4.17 -5.16 5.11
N GLU A 61 -5.11 -5.51 5.97
CA GLU A 61 -6.53 -5.22 5.77
C GLU A 61 -6.80 -3.72 5.74
N ALA A 62 -6.18 -2.96 6.67
CA ALA A 62 -6.28 -1.51 6.67
C ALA A 62 -5.66 -0.88 5.40
N GLU A 63 -4.51 -1.36 4.96
CA GLU A 63 -3.83 -0.89 3.74
C GLU A 63 -4.66 -1.18 2.47
N ALA A 64 -5.28 -2.36 2.38
CA ALA A 64 -6.20 -2.69 1.31
C ALA A 64 -7.43 -1.76 1.30
N GLY A 65 -8.01 -1.50 2.47
CA GLY A 65 -9.11 -0.53 2.62
C GLY A 65 -8.70 0.89 2.21
N HIS A 66 -7.45 1.28 2.47
CA HIS A 66 -6.92 2.58 2.03
C HIS A 66 -6.74 2.67 0.52
N GLU A 67 -6.22 1.63 -0.14
CA GLU A 67 -6.07 1.62 -1.61
C GLU A 67 -7.44 1.59 -2.32
N GLU A 68 -8.40 0.81 -1.82
CA GLU A 68 -9.77 0.79 -2.35
C GLU A 68 -10.48 2.14 -2.16
N PHE A 69 -10.39 2.72 -0.97
CA PHE A 69 -10.94 4.05 -0.68
C PHE A 69 -10.27 5.14 -1.55
N TYR A 70 -8.95 5.05 -1.70
CA TYR A 70 -8.20 5.94 -2.58
C TYR A 70 -8.67 5.82 -4.03
N GLN A 71 -8.74 4.60 -4.56
CA GLN A 71 -9.16 4.34 -5.93
C GLN A 71 -10.59 4.86 -6.18
N ALA A 72 -11.51 4.60 -5.25
CA ALA A 72 -12.89 5.09 -5.32
C ALA A 72 -12.96 6.62 -5.36
N ASN A 73 -12.13 7.32 -4.58
CA ASN A 73 -12.06 8.78 -4.60
C ASN A 73 -11.48 9.32 -5.91
N VAL A 74 -10.44 8.70 -6.45
CA VAL A 74 -9.87 9.11 -7.74
C VAL A 74 -10.87 8.88 -8.86
N ASP A 75 -11.56 7.73 -8.89
CA ASP A 75 -12.58 7.43 -9.89
C ASP A 75 -13.75 8.40 -9.83
N TYR A 76 -14.20 8.74 -8.62
CA TYR A 76 -15.22 9.76 -8.40
C TYR A 76 -14.78 11.12 -8.95
N LEU A 77 -13.57 11.58 -8.58
CA LEU A 77 -13.04 12.88 -9.01
C LEU A 77 -12.89 12.94 -10.55
N LEU A 78 -12.32 11.91 -11.17
CA LEU A 78 -12.19 11.83 -12.63
C LEU A 78 -13.56 11.81 -13.32
N GLY A 79 -14.55 11.15 -12.72
CA GLY A 79 -15.93 11.14 -13.19
C GLY A 79 -16.57 12.53 -13.15
N GLU A 80 -16.46 13.24 -12.04
CA GLU A 80 -17.01 14.59 -11.88
C GLU A 80 -16.33 15.61 -12.81
N LEU A 81 -15.00 15.54 -12.96
CA LEU A 81 -14.26 16.39 -13.90
C LEU A 81 -14.73 16.17 -15.34
N ARG A 82 -14.91 14.92 -15.76
CA ARG A 82 -15.38 14.59 -17.11
C ARG A 82 -16.82 15.04 -17.34
N LYS A 83 -17.70 14.91 -16.35
CA LYS A 83 -19.08 15.42 -16.44
C LYS A 83 -19.10 16.93 -16.61
N HIS A 84 -18.29 17.65 -15.83
CA HIS A 84 -18.19 19.10 -15.93
C HIS A 84 -17.73 19.56 -17.32
N ASP A 85 -16.71 18.92 -17.89
CA ASP A 85 -16.25 19.22 -19.25
C ASP A 85 -17.30 18.91 -20.32
N ASN A 86 -18.04 17.82 -20.18
CA ASN A 86 -19.15 17.50 -21.08
C ASN A 86 -20.24 18.58 -21.01
N ILE A 87 -20.60 19.06 -19.82
CA ILE A 87 -21.59 20.14 -19.64
C ILE A 87 -21.10 21.42 -20.33
N LEU A 88 -19.82 21.79 -20.16
CA LEU A 88 -19.25 22.97 -20.82
C LEU A 88 -19.26 22.83 -22.34
N LEU A 89 -18.95 21.65 -22.87
CA LEU A 89 -19.00 21.35 -24.29
C LEU A 89 -20.42 21.45 -24.84
N GLU A 90 -21.39 20.80 -24.19
CA GLU A 90 -22.81 20.84 -24.57
C GLU A 90 -23.34 22.28 -24.57
N ASN A 91 -23.01 23.05 -23.54
CA ASN A 91 -23.40 24.46 -23.45
C ASN A 91 -22.80 25.27 -24.61
N ALA A 92 -21.50 25.12 -24.90
CA ALA A 92 -20.86 25.82 -26.01
C ALA A 92 -21.51 25.50 -27.36
N LEU A 93 -21.78 24.21 -27.62
CA LEU A 93 -22.46 23.76 -28.83
C LEU A 93 -23.90 24.30 -28.92
N SER A 94 -24.62 24.35 -27.81
CA SER A 94 -26.01 24.83 -27.76
C SER A 94 -26.15 26.32 -28.13
N ILE A 95 -25.11 27.11 -27.89
CA ILE A 95 -25.06 28.54 -28.23
C ILE A 95 -24.31 28.81 -29.55
N GLY A 96 -24.08 27.76 -30.35
CA GLY A 96 -23.43 27.84 -31.66
C GLY A 96 -21.95 28.23 -31.61
N LYS A 97 -21.29 28.03 -30.47
CA LYS A 97 -19.85 28.24 -30.33
C LYS A 97 -19.08 26.95 -30.56
N ASP A 98 -17.84 27.12 -31.01
CA ASP A 98 -16.91 26.02 -31.17
C ASP A 98 -16.56 25.35 -29.84
N ARG A 99 -16.02 24.13 -29.93
CA ARG A 99 -15.51 23.38 -28.78
C ARG A 99 -14.55 24.25 -27.95
N PRO A 100 -14.77 24.37 -26.63
CA PRO A 100 -13.86 25.11 -25.77
C PRO A 100 -12.45 24.51 -25.82
N ASN A 101 -11.43 25.36 -25.99
CA ASN A 101 -10.02 24.96 -25.98
C ASN A 101 -9.44 24.81 -24.55
N TYR A 102 -10.29 24.92 -23.53
CA TYR A 102 -9.92 24.91 -22.11
C TYR A 102 -10.61 23.78 -21.33
N LEU A 103 -11.15 22.76 -22.00
CA LEU A 103 -11.66 21.56 -21.33
C LEU A 103 -10.52 20.91 -20.56
N LEU A 104 -10.66 20.85 -19.23
CA LEU A 104 -9.57 20.50 -18.32
C LEU A 104 -9.12 19.05 -18.53
N PHE A 105 -10.04 18.14 -18.80
CA PHE A 105 -9.77 16.73 -19.04
C PHE A 105 -8.95 16.52 -20.33
N ASP A 106 -9.29 17.24 -21.40
CA ASP A 106 -8.53 17.22 -22.65
C ASP A 106 -7.14 17.82 -22.45
N TYR A 107 -7.04 18.91 -21.68
CA TYR A 107 -5.77 19.53 -21.35
C TYR A 107 -4.87 18.58 -20.56
N LEU A 108 -5.38 17.95 -19.50
CA LEU A 108 -4.62 17.03 -18.66
C LEU A 108 -4.14 15.79 -19.42
N ASP A 109 -4.96 15.19 -20.29
CA ASP A 109 -4.51 14.08 -21.15
C ASP A 109 -3.41 14.54 -22.12
N LYS A 110 -3.59 15.71 -22.74
CA LYS A 110 -2.61 16.26 -23.68
C LYS A 110 -1.27 16.53 -23.02
N GLU A 111 -1.26 17.16 -21.85
CA GLU A 111 -0.04 17.42 -21.08
C GLU A 111 0.67 16.11 -20.73
N GLN A 112 -0.07 15.09 -20.29
CA GLN A 112 0.52 13.78 -20.01
C GLN A 112 1.18 13.16 -21.25
N ARG A 113 0.53 13.21 -22.41
CA ARG A 113 1.09 12.70 -23.67
C ARG A 113 2.33 13.46 -24.14
N ILE A 114 2.55 14.70 -23.66
CA ILE A 114 3.73 15.52 -24.00
C ILE A 114 4.91 15.18 -23.08
N PHE A 115 4.66 15.03 -21.78
CA PHE A 115 5.73 14.95 -20.77
C PHE A 115 6.08 13.53 -20.31
N GLU A 116 5.20 12.56 -20.50
CA GLU A 116 5.44 11.17 -20.09
C GLU A 116 6.13 10.35 -21.19
N ASN A 117 6.85 9.31 -20.79
CA ASN A 117 7.43 8.38 -21.75
C ASN A 117 6.32 7.72 -22.58
N PRO A 118 6.40 7.68 -23.92
CA PRO A 118 5.38 7.05 -24.76
C PRO A 118 5.04 5.61 -24.39
N ASN A 119 6.00 4.86 -23.82
CA ASN A 119 5.82 3.48 -23.39
C ASN A 119 5.01 3.34 -22.09
N ASN A 120 4.83 4.43 -21.33
CA ASN A 120 4.07 4.47 -20.08
C ASN A 120 2.66 5.03 -20.28
N LEU A 121 2.33 5.51 -21.48
CA LEU A 121 1.02 6.10 -21.77
C LEU A 121 -0.06 5.02 -21.86
N ALA A 122 -1.16 5.24 -21.15
CA ALA A 122 -2.38 4.50 -21.33
C ALA A 122 -3.06 4.87 -22.66
N THR A 123 -3.74 3.89 -23.26
CA THR A 123 -4.52 4.09 -24.48
C THR A 123 -5.66 5.08 -24.25
N ALA A 124 -6.35 4.96 -23.12
CA ALA A 124 -7.49 5.81 -22.76
C ALA A 124 -7.05 7.06 -21.97
N PRO A 125 -7.61 8.24 -22.26
CA PRO A 125 -7.30 9.49 -21.55
C PRO A 125 -7.45 9.42 -20.02
N THR A 126 -8.50 8.75 -19.54
CA THR A 126 -8.70 8.53 -18.09
C THR A 126 -7.52 7.82 -17.43
N GLY A 127 -6.88 6.88 -18.13
CA GLY A 127 -5.70 6.18 -17.62
C GLY A 127 -4.49 7.09 -17.46
N ASN A 128 -4.22 7.95 -18.44
CA ASN A 128 -3.11 8.92 -18.37
C ASN A 128 -3.28 9.90 -17.21
N ILE A 129 -4.49 10.44 -17.06
CA ILE A 129 -4.79 11.38 -15.98
C ILE A 129 -4.73 10.69 -14.62
N TRP A 130 -5.22 9.44 -14.52
CA TRP A 130 -5.10 8.65 -13.29
C TRP A 130 -3.63 8.40 -12.91
N HIS A 131 -2.79 8.00 -13.88
CA HIS A 131 -1.36 7.79 -13.65
C HIS A 131 -0.69 9.07 -13.15
N TYR A 132 -1.02 10.22 -13.75
CA TYR A 132 -0.51 11.51 -13.33
C TYR A 132 -0.89 11.85 -11.88
N ILE A 133 -2.17 11.80 -11.54
CA ILE A 133 -2.66 12.09 -10.18
C ILE A 133 -2.01 11.13 -9.17
N ARG A 134 -1.96 9.84 -9.48
CA ARG A 134 -1.31 8.84 -8.63
C ARG A 134 0.17 9.13 -8.41
N SER A 135 0.88 9.57 -9.45
CA SER A 135 2.30 9.90 -9.34
C SER A 135 2.57 11.07 -8.39
N LEU A 136 1.71 12.11 -8.41
CA LEU A 136 1.80 13.26 -7.51
C LEU A 136 1.57 12.85 -6.06
N ILE A 137 0.64 11.93 -5.82
CA ILE A 137 0.30 11.45 -4.47
C ILE A 137 1.40 10.55 -3.92
N ILE A 138 1.93 9.63 -4.72
CA ILE A 138 3.10 8.82 -4.33
C ILE A 138 4.29 9.73 -4.02
N LYS A 139 4.50 10.80 -4.81
CA LYS A 139 5.55 11.78 -4.56
C LYS A 139 5.36 12.48 -3.21
N ASP A 140 4.17 13.02 -2.93
CA ASP A 140 3.86 13.67 -1.64
C ASP A 140 4.06 12.72 -0.45
N GLN A 141 3.62 11.45 -0.57
CA GLN A 141 3.80 10.44 0.49
C GLN A 141 5.27 10.13 0.77
N LYS A 142 6.11 10.03 -0.27
CA LYS A 142 7.57 9.86 -0.12
C LYS A 142 8.21 11.08 0.53
N GLU A 143 7.83 12.29 0.11
CA GLU A 143 8.35 13.54 0.69
C GLU A 143 8.00 13.68 2.18
N ARG A 144 6.87 13.11 2.62
CA ARG A 144 6.45 13.05 4.02
C ARG A 144 7.02 11.85 4.81
N GLY A 145 7.79 10.97 4.17
CA GLY A 145 8.36 9.77 4.81
C GLY A 145 7.34 8.70 5.17
N ILE A 146 6.18 8.68 4.50
CA ILE A 146 5.13 7.67 4.69
C ILE A 146 5.43 6.42 3.85
N LEU A 147 6.05 6.59 2.67
CA LEU A 147 6.48 5.55 1.72
C LEU A 147 8.00 5.52 1.54
#